data_AF-A0A3C0ZHF2-F1
#
_entry.id   AF-A0A3C0ZHF2-F1
#
_cell.length_a   1.000
_cell.length_b   1.000
_cell.length_c   1.000
_cell.angle_alpha   90.00
_cell.angle_beta   90.00
_cell.angle_gamma   90.00
#
_symmetry.space_group_name_H-M   'P 1'
#
loop_
_entity.id
_entity.type
_entity.pdbx_description
1 polymer ?
#
loop_
_entity_poly.entity_id
_entity_poly.type
_entity_poly.pdbx_seq_one_letter_code
_entity_poly.pdbx_strand_id
1 'polypeptide(L)'
;MYKIQSIAFLATATVLMASCGNSNQTKTDGSDTTTLSKLEGVKIEQFTNGSPGAEKKNFFLRITDEIKTDSSRIYITKSLYKQDTVGAKFEVVDFIPAGIIDGQPSDEVGFTKGKIRISSSGQQSDNLIKALGDLFQIATTYSFTKDVILPNVFSSNKVNADLSKKTAYSFKLFLDNKKAAPAELFFNVDTYKHSIEFSEKDPSFRAGLLSALTGK
;
A
#
# COMPACT_ATOMS: atom_id res chain seq x y z
N MET A 1 -22.73 -78.49 -36.19
CA MET A 1 -23.31 -77.53 -37.16
C MET A 1 -24.56 -76.94 -36.54
N TYR A 2 -24.51 -75.69 -36.06
CA TYR A 2 -25.67 -74.84 -35.84
C TYR A 2 -25.25 -73.39 -36.12
N LYS A 3 -26.17 -72.63 -36.71
CA LYS A 3 -25.98 -71.38 -37.45
C LYS A 3 -27.02 -70.38 -36.92
N ILE A 4 -26.77 -69.08 -37.14
CA ILE A 4 -27.74 -67.94 -37.15
C ILE A 4 -27.99 -67.31 -35.77
N GLN A 5 -28.08 -65.99 -35.53
CA GLN A 5 -27.76 -64.73 -36.24
C GLN A 5 -27.77 -63.60 -35.17
N SER A 6 -27.12 -62.48 -35.49
CA SER A 6 -27.06 -61.21 -34.74
C SER A 6 -28.44 -60.58 -34.42
N ILE A 7 -28.50 -59.72 -33.40
CA ILE A 7 -29.09 -58.36 -33.42
C ILE A 7 -28.73 -57.60 -32.13
N ALA A 8 -28.36 -56.34 -32.30
CA ALA A 8 -27.98 -55.38 -31.28
C ALA A 8 -29.18 -54.85 -30.47
N PHE A 9 -28.95 -54.45 -29.22
CA PHE A 9 -29.79 -53.45 -28.56
C PHE A 9 -28.93 -52.40 -27.83
N LEU A 10 -29.22 -51.17 -28.21
CA LEU A 10 -28.63 -49.91 -27.79
C LEU A 10 -29.21 -49.55 -26.41
N ALA A 11 -28.36 -49.35 -25.39
CA ALA A 11 -28.81 -48.89 -24.07
C ALA A 11 -28.33 -47.44 -23.84
N THR A 12 -29.27 -46.52 -23.94
CA THR A 12 -29.16 -45.10 -23.58
C THR A 12 -29.11 -44.97 -22.07
N ALA A 13 -28.02 -44.45 -21.52
CA ALA A 13 -27.89 -44.13 -20.10
C ALA A 13 -28.19 -42.64 -19.87
N THR A 14 -29.33 -42.36 -19.24
CA THR A 14 -29.67 -41.08 -18.61
C THR A 14 -29.09 -41.06 -17.19
N VAL A 15 -28.27 -40.04 -16.87
CA VAL A 15 -27.88 -39.74 -15.48
C VAL A 15 -28.00 -38.24 -15.20
N LEU A 16 -29.13 -37.92 -14.57
CA LEU A 16 -29.38 -37.05 -13.41
C LEU A 16 -28.68 -35.68 -13.32
N MET A 17 -29.52 -34.64 -13.40
CA MET A 17 -29.28 -33.35 -12.78
C MET A 17 -29.44 -33.45 -11.25
N ALA A 18 -28.48 -32.88 -10.51
CA ALA A 18 -28.65 -32.46 -9.14
C ALA A 18 -27.87 -31.16 -8.92
N SER A 19 -28.58 -30.02 -8.93
CA SER A 19 -28.14 -28.78 -8.31
C SER A 19 -29.34 -28.13 -7.65
N CYS A 20 -29.55 -28.49 -6.39
CA CYS A 20 -30.31 -27.70 -5.44
C CYS A 20 -29.29 -26.93 -4.58
N GLY A 21 -29.42 -25.61 -4.56
CA GLY A 21 -28.52 -24.72 -3.83
C GLY A 21 -29.16 -23.39 -3.48
N ASN A 22 -30.31 -23.47 -2.81
CA ASN A 22 -31.03 -22.50 -2.00
C ASN A 22 -30.59 -21.01 -2.01
N SER A 23 -31.50 -20.16 -2.53
CA SER A 23 -31.54 -18.73 -2.27
C SER A 23 -31.94 -18.46 -0.82
N ASN A 24 -31.08 -17.81 -0.04
CA ASN A 24 -31.47 -17.10 1.17
C ASN A 24 -31.04 -15.65 1.04
N GLN A 25 -32.01 -14.79 0.69
CA GLN A 25 -31.90 -13.36 0.92
C GLN A 25 -31.87 -13.11 2.43
N THR A 26 -30.73 -12.66 2.93
CA THR A 26 -30.66 -11.89 4.16
C THR A 26 -30.28 -10.47 3.75
N LYS A 27 -31.23 -9.54 3.93
CA LYS A 27 -30.97 -8.11 3.86
C LYS A 27 -29.93 -7.78 4.93
N THR A 28 -28.76 -7.36 4.49
CA THR A 28 -27.76 -6.70 5.33
C THR A 28 -27.61 -5.30 4.77
N ASP A 29 -28.00 -4.31 5.57
CA ASP A 29 -27.74 -2.90 5.29
C ASP A 29 -26.24 -2.66 5.15
N GLY A 30 -25.85 -1.88 4.13
CA GLY A 30 -24.50 -1.32 3.97
C GLY A 30 -23.39 -2.32 3.68
N SER A 31 -23.37 -2.91 2.48
CA SER A 31 -22.20 -3.63 1.99
C SER A 31 -21.09 -2.63 1.61
N ASP A 32 -20.12 -2.40 2.50
CA ASP A 32 -18.84 -1.78 2.15
C ASP A 32 -18.24 -2.50 0.93
N THR A 33 -18.15 -1.80 -0.21
CA THR A 33 -17.71 -2.40 -1.47
C THR A 33 -16.19 -2.48 -1.54
N THR A 34 -15.61 -3.42 -0.79
CA THR A 34 -14.16 -3.67 -0.84
C THR A 34 -13.79 -4.46 -2.09
N THR A 35 -13.04 -3.86 -3.01
CA THR A 35 -12.59 -4.53 -4.26
C THR A 35 -11.07 -4.63 -4.28
N LEU A 36 -10.54 -5.86 -4.34
CA LEU A 36 -9.11 -6.11 -4.53
C LEU A 36 -8.77 -6.15 -6.02
N SER A 37 -7.79 -5.36 -6.42
CA SER A 37 -7.23 -5.31 -7.77
C SER A 37 -5.74 -5.63 -7.73
N LYS A 38 -5.35 -6.75 -8.33
CA LYS A 38 -3.93 -7.04 -8.58
C LYS A 38 -3.49 -6.30 -9.84
N LEU A 39 -2.41 -5.53 -9.75
CA LEU A 39 -1.91 -4.72 -10.86
C LEU A 39 -0.95 -5.57 -11.71
N GLU A 40 -1.47 -6.13 -12.79
CA GLU A 40 -0.70 -6.95 -13.72
C GLU A 40 0.36 -6.11 -14.46
N GLY A 41 1.53 -6.71 -14.71
CA GLY A 41 2.62 -6.06 -15.45
C GLY A 41 3.45 -5.04 -14.67
N VAL A 42 3.19 -4.83 -13.37
CA VAL A 42 4.04 -3.95 -12.53
C VAL A 42 5.38 -4.63 -12.25
N LYS A 43 6.45 -4.11 -12.84
CA LYS A 43 7.82 -4.51 -12.53
C LYS A 43 8.23 -3.98 -11.15
N ILE A 44 8.76 -4.84 -10.29
CA ILE A 44 9.38 -4.46 -9.01
C ILE A 44 10.75 -3.83 -9.30
N GLU A 45 11.02 -2.69 -8.67
CA GLU A 45 12.24 -1.89 -8.88
C GLU A 45 13.10 -1.79 -7.61
N GLN A 46 14.27 -1.18 -7.73
CA GLN A 46 15.17 -0.97 -6.58
C GLN A 46 14.53 0.02 -5.59
N PHE A 47 14.66 -0.31 -4.31
CA PHE A 47 14.06 0.46 -3.21
C PHE A 47 14.67 1.85 -3.08
N THR A 48 15.91 2.06 -3.48
CA THR A 48 16.57 3.36 -3.42
C THR A 48 17.58 3.50 -4.56
N ASN A 49 17.90 4.74 -4.91
CA ASN A 49 18.97 5.09 -5.84
C ASN A 49 20.31 5.40 -5.13
N GLY A 50 20.36 5.36 -3.80
CA GLY A 50 21.56 5.71 -3.01
C GLY A 50 22.21 4.52 -2.32
N SER A 51 23.50 4.67 -1.98
CA SER A 51 24.27 3.70 -1.17
C SER A 51 24.25 4.09 0.31
N PRO A 52 24.46 3.17 1.28
CA PRO A 52 24.56 3.50 2.70
C PRO A 52 25.48 4.70 2.97
N GLY A 53 25.05 5.63 3.82
CA GLY A 53 25.85 6.84 4.11
C GLY A 53 25.04 8.09 4.45
N ALA A 54 25.75 9.21 4.55
CA ALA A 54 25.21 10.52 4.95
C ALA A 54 24.32 11.18 3.90
N GLU A 55 24.48 10.83 2.62
CA GLU A 55 23.73 11.45 1.53
C GLU A 55 22.22 11.27 1.69
N LYS A 56 21.47 12.28 1.25
CA LYS A 56 20.01 12.24 1.22
C LYS A 56 19.50 11.10 0.33
N LYS A 57 18.48 10.40 0.78
CA LYS A 57 17.90 9.23 0.12
C LYS A 57 16.48 9.49 -0.38
N ASN A 58 16.21 8.88 -1.53
CA ASN A 58 14.86 8.68 -2.04
C ASN A 58 14.56 7.19 -2.01
N PHE A 59 13.31 6.86 -1.71
CA PHE A 59 12.83 5.51 -1.54
C PHE A 59 11.65 5.28 -2.48
N PHE A 60 11.76 4.28 -3.33
CA PHE A 60 10.78 3.97 -4.35
C PHE A 60 10.10 2.65 -4.00
N LEU A 61 8.77 2.66 -4.00
CA LEU A 61 7.92 1.51 -3.75
C LEU A 61 6.93 1.35 -4.90
N ARG A 62 6.87 0.16 -5.51
CA ARG A 62 5.90 -0.13 -6.58
C ARG A 62 4.61 -0.66 -5.98
N ILE A 63 3.48 -0.12 -6.38
CA ILE A 63 2.15 -0.60 -5.96
C ILE A 63 1.85 -1.86 -6.77
N THR A 64 1.77 -3.01 -6.11
CA THR A 64 1.48 -4.30 -6.80
C THR A 64 0.03 -4.70 -6.67
N ASP A 65 -0.63 -4.25 -5.62
CA ASP A 65 -2.03 -4.54 -5.37
C ASP A 65 -2.70 -3.30 -4.77
N GLU A 66 -3.95 -3.08 -5.14
CA GLU A 66 -4.79 -2.01 -4.63
C GLU A 66 -6.08 -2.62 -4.07
N ILE A 67 -6.46 -2.23 -2.86
CA ILE A 67 -7.79 -2.51 -2.31
C ILE A 67 -8.53 -1.18 -2.26
N LYS A 68 -9.59 -1.06 -3.04
CA LYS A 68 -10.49 0.08 -2.98
C LYS A 68 -11.55 -0.15 -1.91
N THR A 69 -11.74 0.82 -1.04
CA THR A 69 -12.87 0.90 -0.10
C THR A 69 -13.84 2.00 -0.54
N ASP A 70 -14.89 2.23 0.25
CA ASP A 70 -15.85 3.31 -0.01
C ASP A 70 -15.24 4.71 0.17
N SER A 71 -14.14 4.84 0.94
CA SER A 71 -13.54 6.14 1.28
C SER A 71 -12.01 6.23 1.16
N SER A 72 -11.34 5.14 0.79
CA SER A 72 -9.89 5.07 0.74
C SER A 72 -9.39 4.05 -0.27
N ARG A 73 -8.08 4.09 -0.52
CA ARG A 73 -7.34 3.06 -1.25
C ARG A 73 -6.22 2.54 -0.38
N ILE A 74 -6.12 1.22 -0.25
CA ILE A 74 -5.03 0.54 0.43
C ILE A 74 -4.08 0.00 -0.64
N TYR A 75 -2.88 0.57 -0.69
CA TYR A 75 -1.82 0.16 -1.57
C TYR A 75 -0.91 -0.85 -0.88
N ILE A 76 -0.77 -2.03 -1.46
CA ILE A 76 0.26 -3.00 -1.09
C ILE A 76 1.44 -2.75 -2.00
N THR A 77 2.60 -2.48 -1.39
CA THR A 77 3.78 -2.07 -2.13
C THR A 77 4.94 -3.04 -2.00
N LYS A 78 5.79 -3.08 -3.03
CA LYS A 78 7.00 -3.89 -3.08
C LYS A 78 8.12 -3.16 -3.83
N SER A 79 9.34 -3.35 -3.34
CA SER A 79 10.60 -3.03 -4.02
C SER A 79 11.68 -4.03 -3.62
N LEU A 80 12.83 -3.96 -4.27
CA LEU A 80 14.00 -4.78 -3.96
C LEU A 80 15.05 -3.97 -3.23
N TYR A 81 15.56 -4.49 -2.13
CA TYR A 81 16.79 -4.02 -1.52
C TYR A 81 17.75 -5.18 -1.36
N LYS A 82 18.87 -5.14 -2.10
CA LYS A 82 19.78 -6.29 -2.25
C LYS A 82 18.98 -7.52 -2.75
N GLN A 83 18.94 -8.60 -1.97
CA GLN A 83 18.21 -9.83 -2.30
C GLN A 83 16.79 -9.88 -1.70
N ASP A 84 16.45 -8.91 -0.85
CA ASP A 84 15.19 -8.91 -0.12
C ASP A 84 14.11 -8.10 -0.83
N THR A 85 12.88 -8.61 -0.79
CA THR A 85 11.70 -7.79 -1.07
C THR A 85 11.35 -6.98 0.17
N VAL A 86 11.19 -5.67 -0.01
CA VAL A 86 10.79 -4.71 1.02
C VAL A 86 9.46 -4.05 0.65
N GLY A 87 8.69 -3.63 1.63
CA GLY A 87 7.44 -2.92 1.38
C GLY A 87 6.56 -2.77 2.62
N ALA A 88 5.48 -2.00 2.48
CA ALA A 88 4.46 -1.83 3.51
C ALA A 88 3.09 -1.57 2.87
N LYS A 89 2.05 -1.50 3.69
CA LYS A 89 0.70 -1.09 3.28
C LYS A 89 0.49 0.38 3.56
N PHE A 90 -0.04 1.10 2.58
CA PHE A 90 -0.38 2.51 2.68
C PHE A 90 -1.85 2.69 2.37
N GLU A 91 -2.64 3.03 3.39
CA GLU A 91 -4.02 3.47 3.17
C GLU A 91 -4.03 4.99 2.98
N VAL A 92 -4.64 5.45 1.89
CA VAL A 92 -4.81 6.87 1.59
C VAL A 92 -6.31 7.12 1.42
N VAL A 93 -6.86 8.01 2.23
CA VAL A 93 -8.26 8.45 2.13
C VAL A 93 -8.44 9.21 0.83
N ASP A 94 -9.55 8.98 0.15
CA ASP A 94 -9.87 9.69 -1.09
C ASP A 94 -10.31 11.14 -0.79
N PHE A 95 -10.12 12.03 -1.75
CA PHE A 95 -10.44 13.46 -1.65
C PHE A 95 -9.79 14.19 -0.46
N ILE A 96 -8.50 13.95 -0.19
CA ILE A 96 -7.74 14.78 0.77
C ILE A 96 -7.76 16.24 0.26
N PRO A 97 -8.13 17.24 1.06
CA PRO A 97 -8.19 18.63 0.61
C PRO A 97 -6.86 19.14 0.03
N ALA A 98 -6.94 20.11 -0.88
CA ALA A 98 -5.80 20.92 -1.28
C ALA A 98 -5.23 21.64 -0.05
N GLY A 99 -3.91 21.57 0.15
CA GLY A 99 -3.25 22.35 1.21
C GLY A 99 -2.55 23.60 0.69
N ILE A 100 -2.53 23.81 -0.63
CA ILE A 100 -2.05 25.04 -1.26
C ILE A 100 -3.23 25.79 -1.86
N ILE A 101 -3.58 26.93 -1.27
CA ILE A 101 -4.67 27.83 -1.70
C ILE A 101 -4.05 29.15 -2.14
N ASP A 102 -4.40 29.62 -3.34
CA ASP A 102 -3.84 30.85 -3.93
C ASP A 102 -2.30 30.92 -3.92
N GLY A 103 -1.67 29.75 -4.05
CA GLY A 103 -0.21 29.61 -4.06
C GLY A 103 0.44 29.62 -2.68
N GLN A 104 -0.32 29.71 -1.60
CA GLN A 104 0.16 29.71 -0.22
C GLN A 104 -0.26 28.44 0.53
N PRO A 105 0.57 27.93 1.47
CA PRO A 105 0.14 26.92 2.43
C PRO A 105 -1.07 27.40 3.24
N SER A 106 -2.08 26.55 3.39
CA SER A 106 -3.20 26.78 4.29
C SER A 106 -3.07 25.94 5.54
N ASP A 107 -2.94 26.58 6.70
CA ASP A 107 -2.89 25.88 7.99
C ASP A 107 -4.26 25.30 8.40
N GLU A 108 -5.36 25.90 7.92
CA GLU A 108 -6.73 25.51 8.26
C GLU A 108 -7.13 24.17 7.62
N VAL A 109 -6.82 23.98 6.34
CA VAL A 109 -7.23 22.77 5.58
C VAL A 109 -6.07 21.89 5.13
N GLY A 110 -4.84 22.42 5.17
CA GLY A 110 -3.67 21.71 4.67
C GLY A 110 -3.21 20.57 5.56
N PHE A 111 -3.42 20.67 6.88
CA PHE A 111 -3.04 19.65 7.84
C PHE A 111 -4.20 18.73 8.22
N THR A 112 -3.99 17.42 8.10
CA THR A 112 -4.97 16.40 8.46
C THR A 112 -4.30 15.21 9.15
N LYS A 113 -4.93 14.67 10.19
CA LYS A 113 -4.47 13.42 10.83
C LYS A 113 -5.32 12.23 10.37
N GLY A 114 -4.66 11.09 10.15
CA GLY A 114 -5.35 9.84 9.80
C GLY A 114 -5.87 9.74 8.37
N LYS A 115 -5.57 10.71 7.50
CA LYS A 115 -5.86 10.61 6.05
C LYS A 115 -4.88 9.72 5.30
N ILE A 116 -3.69 9.51 5.86
CA ILE A 116 -2.74 8.50 5.43
C ILE A 116 -2.47 7.59 6.62
N ARG A 117 -2.49 6.28 6.40
CA ARG A 117 -2.15 5.27 7.42
C ARG A 117 -1.11 4.32 6.86
N ILE A 118 -0.11 4.00 7.68
CA ILE A 118 0.96 3.07 7.31
C ILE A 118 0.84 1.84 8.22
N SER A 119 0.82 0.66 7.63
CA SER A 119 0.74 -0.60 8.37
C SER A 119 1.64 -1.68 7.76
N SER A 120 1.99 -2.66 8.60
CA SER A 120 2.87 -3.75 8.21
C SER A 120 2.21 -4.70 7.20
N SER A 121 3.00 -5.16 6.22
CA SER A 121 2.71 -6.32 5.37
C SER A 121 3.41 -7.59 5.85
N GLY A 122 3.91 -7.61 7.10
CA GLY A 122 4.65 -8.73 7.69
C GLY A 122 6.13 -8.68 7.32
N GLN A 123 6.67 -9.80 6.83
CA GLN A 123 8.12 -9.96 6.60
C GLN A 123 8.71 -8.89 5.67
N GLN A 124 7.96 -8.43 4.67
CA GLN A 124 8.42 -7.37 3.75
C GLN A 124 8.60 -6.03 4.46
N SER A 125 7.78 -5.73 5.46
CA SER A 125 7.93 -4.53 6.30
C SER A 125 9.06 -4.65 7.30
N ASP A 126 9.31 -5.85 7.82
CA ASP A 126 10.51 -6.10 8.64
C ASP A 126 11.79 -5.94 7.82
N ASN A 127 11.78 -6.42 6.58
CA ASN A 127 12.89 -6.21 5.65
C ASN A 127 13.06 -4.72 5.31
N LEU A 128 11.97 -3.95 5.22
CA LEU A 128 12.02 -2.50 5.06
C LEU A 128 12.75 -1.82 6.23
N ILE A 129 12.50 -2.22 7.48
CA ILE A 129 13.23 -1.69 8.65
C ILE A 129 14.73 -1.99 8.55
N LYS A 130 15.09 -3.23 8.19
CA LYS A 130 16.50 -3.63 8.01
C LYS A 130 17.17 -2.81 6.90
N ALA A 131 16.49 -2.64 5.77
CA ALA A 131 16.99 -1.85 4.64
C ALA A 131 17.21 -0.39 5.03
N LEU A 132 16.28 0.22 5.76
CA LEU A 132 16.43 1.59 6.26
C LEU A 132 17.58 1.69 7.29
N GLY A 133 17.69 0.74 8.21
CA GLY A 133 18.79 0.70 9.18
C GLY A 133 20.17 0.64 8.50
N ASP A 134 20.32 -0.23 7.50
CA ASP A 134 21.52 -0.33 6.67
C ASP A 134 21.81 0.97 5.92
N LEU A 135 20.81 1.51 5.19
CA LEU A 135 20.96 2.72 4.40
C LEU A 135 21.30 3.97 5.23
N PHE A 136 20.83 4.02 6.46
CA PHE A 136 21.09 5.10 7.42
C PHE A 136 22.32 4.85 8.27
N GLN A 137 22.94 3.66 8.19
CA GLN A 137 24.01 3.22 9.09
C GLN A 137 23.61 3.30 10.58
N ILE A 138 22.33 3.00 10.86
CA ILE A 138 21.77 2.93 12.20
C ILE A 138 21.46 1.46 12.49
N ALA A 139 22.22 0.85 13.40
CA ALA A 139 21.98 -0.52 13.81
C ALA A 139 20.54 -0.67 14.34
N THR A 140 19.79 -1.61 13.77
CA THR A 140 18.44 -1.93 14.21
C THR A 140 18.24 -3.44 14.18
N THR A 141 17.69 -3.98 15.27
CA THR A 141 17.27 -5.38 15.38
C THR A 141 15.75 -5.48 15.52
N TYR A 142 15.04 -4.37 15.36
CA TYR A 142 13.60 -4.31 15.54
C TYR A 142 12.86 -4.69 14.25
N SER A 143 11.68 -5.28 14.42
CA SER A 143 10.68 -5.45 13.36
C SER A 143 9.87 -4.17 13.15
N PHE A 144 9.14 -4.11 12.04
CA PHE A 144 8.13 -3.07 11.84
C PHE A 144 7.05 -3.18 12.93
N THR A 145 6.55 -2.05 13.41
CA THR A 145 5.53 -2.04 14.47
C THR A 145 4.25 -2.77 14.03
N LYS A 146 3.54 -3.36 15.00
CA LYS A 146 2.21 -3.92 14.76
C LYS A 146 1.13 -2.85 14.78
N ASP A 147 1.42 -1.69 15.35
CA ASP A 147 0.49 -0.57 15.45
C ASP A 147 0.33 0.13 14.09
N VAL A 148 -0.87 0.67 13.83
CA VAL A 148 -1.07 1.51 12.65
C VAL A 148 -0.46 2.89 12.90
N ILE A 149 0.40 3.32 11.98
CA ILE A 149 1.05 4.63 12.07
C ILE A 149 0.14 5.67 11.43
N LEU A 150 -0.18 6.72 12.18
CA LEU A 150 -1.10 7.80 11.81
C LEU A 150 -0.34 9.13 11.75
N PRO A 151 0.43 9.39 10.68
CA PRO A 151 1.11 10.68 10.53
C PRO A 151 0.12 11.84 10.55
N ASN A 152 0.60 13.00 11.01
CA ASN A 152 -0.01 14.25 10.60
C ASN A 152 0.44 14.53 9.15
N VAL A 153 -0.49 14.91 8.29
CA VAL A 153 -0.30 15.00 6.85
C VAL A 153 -0.54 16.43 6.41
N PHE A 154 0.45 17.05 5.77
CA PHE A 154 0.24 18.26 5.00
C PHE A 154 0.07 17.92 3.51
N SER A 155 -1.01 18.41 2.89
CA SER A 155 -1.24 18.26 1.45
C SER A 155 -0.47 19.33 0.66
N SER A 156 0.55 18.93 -0.10
CA SER A 156 1.31 19.86 -0.96
C SER A 156 0.61 20.14 -2.29
N ASN A 157 -0.65 19.74 -2.43
CA ASN A 157 -1.42 19.81 -3.67
C ASN A 157 -2.21 21.12 -3.76
N LYS A 158 -2.37 21.62 -4.99
CA LYS A 158 -3.24 22.77 -5.33
C LYS A 158 -4.69 22.38 -5.60
N VAL A 159 -4.97 21.08 -5.64
CA VAL A 159 -6.29 20.49 -5.85
C VAL A 159 -6.47 19.34 -4.88
N ASN A 160 -7.73 18.97 -4.62
CA ASN A 160 -8.02 17.81 -3.78
C ASN A 160 -7.42 16.53 -4.39
N ALA A 161 -6.90 15.66 -3.54
CA ALA A 161 -6.33 14.39 -3.94
C ALA A 161 -7.44 13.37 -4.24
N ASP A 162 -7.90 13.34 -5.47
CA ASP A 162 -8.83 12.34 -6.02
C ASP A 162 -8.05 11.15 -6.57
N LEU A 163 -7.96 10.08 -5.78
CA LEU A 163 -7.15 8.91 -6.09
C LEU A 163 -7.72 8.07 -7.25
N SER A 164 -8.90 8.42 -7.79
CA SER A 164 -9.43 7.84 -9.03
C SER A 164 -8.77 8.41 -10.29
N LYS A 165 -8.15 9.58 -10.19
CA LYS A 165 -7.44 10.20 -11.31
C LYS A 165 -6.07 9.56 -11.47
N LYS A 166 -5.65 9.38 -12.73
CA LYS A 166 -4.30 8.92 -13.11
C LYS A 166 -3.32 10.09 -13.05
N THR A 167 -2.80 10.39 -11.86
CA THR A 167 -1.90 11.52 -11.62
C THR A 167 -1.04 11.26 -10.38
N ALA A 168 -0.14 12.19 -10.07
CA ALA A 168 0.63 12.18 -8.83
C ALA A 168 0.08 13.19 -7.83
N TYR A 169 0.09 12.81 -6.55
CA TYR A 169 -0.23 13.66 -5.41
C TYR A 169 0.94 13.68 -4.44
N SER A 170 1.24 14.87 -3.91
CA SER A 170 2.38 15.10 -3.02
C SER A 170 1.92 15.52 -1.63
N PHE A 171 2.53 14.94 -0.63
CA PHE A 171 2.25 15.19 0.77
C PHE A 171 3.56 15.36 1.53
N LYS A 172 3.47 15.98 2.70
CA LYS A 172 4.51 15.95 3.71
C LYS A 172 3.95 15.23 4.94
N LEU A 173 4.68 14.25 5.44
CA LEU A 173 4.29 13.45 6.61
C LEU A 173 5.12 13.88 7.81
N PHE A 174 4.45 14.00 8.95
CA PHE A 174 5.04 14.22 10.25
C PHE A 174 4.70 13.01 11.13
N LEU A 175 5.71 12.21 11.46
CA LEU A 175 5.54 10.96 12.20
C LEU A 175 5.94 11.16 13.66
N ASP A 176 4.95 11.11 14.54
CA ASP A 176 5.16 11.03 15.98
C ASP A 176 6.01 9.78 16.30
N ASN A 177 6.96 9.94 17.23
CA ASN A 177 7.89 8.89 17.60
C ASN A 177 8.36 9.05 19.05
N LYS A 178 9.09 8.05 19.57
CA LYS A 178 9.49 8.00 21.00
C LYS A 178 10.89 8.56 21.27
N LYS A 179 11.66 8.91 20.24
CA LYS A 179 13.09 9.24 20.37
C LYS A 179 13.41 10.70 20.10
N ALA A 180 12.62 11.40 19.30
CA ALA A 180 12.93 12.74 18.82
C ALA A 180 11.64 13.53 18.52
N ALA A 181 11.81 14.76 18.05
CA ALA A 181 10.75 15.51 17.38
C ALA A 181 10.14 14.67 16.23
N PRO A 182 8.89 14.95 15.81
CA PRO A 182 8.25 14.24 14.73
C PRO A 182 9.13 14.15 13.48
N ALA A 183 9.25 12.96 12.90
CA ALA A 183 10.06 12.77 11.71
C ALA A 183 9.36 13.35 10.49
N GLU A 184 10.07 14.15 9.70
CA GLU A 184 9.54 14.79 8.50
C GLU A 184 10.06 14.12 7.22
N LEU A 185 9.14 13.80 6.30
CA LEU A 185 9.48 13.35 4.96
C LEU A 185 8.45 13.78 3.92
N PHE A 186 8.89 13.84 2.67
CA PHE A 186 8.00 13.96 1.52
C PHE A 186 7.46 12.60 1.13
N PHE A 187 6.19 12.55 0.74
CA PHE A 187 5.46 11.35 0.37
C PHE A 187 4.66 11.62 -0.90
N ASN A 188 4.97 10.90 -1.97
CA ASN A 188 4.27 11.02 -3.24
C ASN A 188 3.52 9.73 -3.54
N VAL A 189 2.28 9.85 -3.99
CA VAL A 189 1.47 8.75 -4.52
C VAL A 189 1.23 9.03 -6.00
N ASP A 190 1.76 8.20 -6.88
CA ASP A 190 1.55 8.28 -8.32
C ASP A 190 0.68 7.12 -8.76
N THR A 191 -0.61 7.41 -8.99
CA THR A 191 -1.62 6.42 -9.40
C THR A 191 -1.49 6.05 -10.87
N TYR A 192 -0.83 6.87 -11.69
CA TYR A 192 -0.55 6.57 -13.09
C TYR A 192 0.64 5.61 -13.22
N LYS A 193 1.73 5.89 -12.51
CA LYS A 193 2.92 5.05 -12.49
C LYS A 193 2.81 3.88 -11.53
N HIS A 194 1.75 3.77 -10.73
CA HIS A 194 1.61 2.75 -9.69
C HIS A 194 2.82 2.71 -8.74
N SER A 195 3.14 3.87 -8.15
CA SER A 195 4.25 3.98 -7.22
C SER A 195 3.96 4.89 -6.04
N ILE A 196 4.66 4.61 -4.95
CA ILE A 196 4.80 5.49 -3.81
C ILE A 196 6.29 5.83 -3.68
N GLU A 197 6.59 7.12 -3.48
CA GLU A 197 7.94 7.59 -3.22
C GLU A 197 8.01 8.30 -1.87
N PHE A 198 9.05 8.01 -1.09
CA PHE A 198 9.42 8.76 0.10
C PHE A 198 10.75 9.43 -0.14
N SER A 199 10.85 10.71 0.17
CA SER A 199 12.13 11.43 0.15
C SER A 199 12.38 12.01 1.53
N GLU A 200 13.58 11.82 2.04
CA GLU A 200 13.97 12.45 3.31
C GLU A 200 13.80 13.97 3.22
N LYS A 201 13.43 14.65 4.31
CA LYS A 201 13.61 16.10 4.36
C LYS A 201 15.10 16.42 4.40
N ASP A 202 15.77 15.85 5.39
CA ASP A 202 17.23 15.83 5.61
C ASP A 202 17.59 14.66 6.56
N PRO A 203 18.89 14.29 6.67
CA PRO A 203 19.33 13.13 7.46
C PRO A 203 19.03 13.19 8.97
N SER A 204 18.74 14.35 9.55
CA SER A 204 18.52 14.47 11.00
C SER A 204 17.26 13.73 11.48
N PHE A 205 16.31 13.49 10.58
CA PHE A 205 15.04 12.80 10.88
C PHE A 205 15.12 11.27 10.85
N ARG A 206 16.25 10.67 10.45
CA ARG A 206 16.39 9.20 10.27
C ARG A 206 16.09 8.40 11.53
N ALA A 207 16.60 8.85 12.68
CA ALA A 207 16.37 8.19 13.95
C ALA A 207 14.88 8.25 14.36
N GLY A 208 14.23 9.40 14.15
CA GLY A 208 12.79 9.56 14.38
C GLY A 208 11.96 8.71 13.42
N LEU A 209 12.34 8.60 12.15
CA LEU A 209 11.67 7.76 11.15
C LEU A 209 11.74 6.28 11.55
N LEU A 210 12.93 5.77 11.87
CA LEU A 210 13.08 4.40 12.35
C LEU A 210 12.30 4.17 13.65
N SER A 211 12.31 5.14 14.58
CA SER A 211 11.53 5.08 15.83
C SER A 211 10.02 4.97 15.56
N ALA A 212 9.50 5.79 14.64
CA ALA A 212 8.08 5.76 14.25
C ALA A 212 7.69 4.41 13.63
N LEU A 213 8.50 3.89 12.69
CA LEU A 213 8.20 2.65 11.96
C LEU A 213 8.38 1.39 12.82
N THR A 214 9.17 1.46 13.90
CA THR A 214 9.40 0.32 14.81
C THR A 214 8.60 0.43 16.11
N GLY A 215 8.04 1.62 16.41
CA GLY A 215 7.36 1.91 17.68
C GLY A 215 8.31 1.97 18.89
N LYS A 216 9.61 2.16 18.66
CA LYS A 216 10.69 2.07 19.67
C LYS A 216 11.40 3.39 19.90
#